data_AF-A0A831LU20-F1
#
_entry.id   AF-A0A831LU20-F1
#
_cell.length_a   1.000
_cell.length_b   1.000
_cell.length_c   1.000
_cell.angle_alpha   90.00
_cell.angle_beta   90.00
_cell.angle_gamma   90.00
#
_symmetry.space_group_name_H-M   'P 1'
#
loop_
_entity.id
_entity.type
_entity.pdbx_description
1 polymer ?
#
loop_
_entity_poly.entity_id
_entity_poly.type
_entity_poly.pdbx_seq_one_letter_code
_entity_poly.pdbx_strand_id
1 'polypeptide(L)'
;MKTRFEKRLIGCDQVAINQKLDLWQDATAQLNDLSRSWDEYFEEPFTPELITGALRTKPVEYFIQVHFIQNDPELAKLAEAQRVKMEKLIEITDFPDYEQLKNTIVAFKDWLVRKNFQNELENSIEKLYIDEKYVFPDAIKASIEDQHTYFTRDEYENAALELIENVCAAINAINDLGGNISGKDLPYILQSCITTGTGAKTFGELKSGASESRFFVPRLFPNWGMFQREDNALLLHVKTNLKFQ
;
A
#
# COMPACT_ATOMS: atom_id res chain seq x y z
N MET A 1 -31.16 20.38 21.54
CA MET A 1 -29.84 19.88 22.00
C MET A 1 -29.08 19.53 20.73
N LYS A 2 -28.06 20.30 20.32
CA LYS A 2 -27.32 19.95 19.09
C LYS A 2 -26.52 18.68 19.37
N THR A 3 -26.93 17.58 18.78
CA THR A 3 -26.17 16.33 18.76
C THR A 3 -24.77 16.64 18.24
N ARG A 4 -23.74 16.20 18.97
CA ARG A 4 -22.36 16.38 18.55
C ARG A 4 -22.17 15.57 17.27
N PHE A 5 -21.68 16.22 16.21
CA PHE A 5 -21.37 15.55 14.95
C PHE A 5 -20.48 14.31 15.20
N GLU A 6 -20.91 13.18 14.66
CA GLU A 6 -20.17 11.92 14.62
C GLU A 6 -19.88 11.56 13.17
N LYS A 7 -18.60 11.28 12.88
CA LYS A 7 -18.17 10.88 11.54
C LYS A 7 -18.74 9.51 11.20
N ARG A 8 -19.19 9.34 9.96
CA ARG A 8 -19.72 8.08 9.43
C ARG A 8 -18.79 7.56 8.35
N LEU A 9 -18.60 6.25 8.32
CA LEU A 9 -17.81 5.58 7.28
C LEU A 9 -18.53 5.71 5.94
N ILE A 10 -17.84 6.25 4.93
CA ILE A 10 -18.34 6.32 3.55
C ILE A 10 -17.97 5.02 2.83
N GLY A 11 -16.71 4.62 2.93
CA GLY A 11 -16.19 3.42 2.31
C GLY A 11 -14.67 3.35 2.37
N CYS A 12 -14.14 2.22 1.91
CA CYS A 12 -12.70 1.96 1.83
C CYS A 12 -12.32 1.68 0.38
N ASP A 13 -11.17 2.19 -0.05
CA ASP A 13 -10.59 1.81 -1.34
C ASP A 13 -9.77 0.52 -1.17
N GLN A 14 -10.47 -0.62 -1.13
CA GLN A 14 -9.83 -1.92 -0.91
C GLN A 14 -8.80 -2.26 -2.01
N VAL A 15 -8.99 -1.75 -3.22
CA VAL A 15 -8.05 -1.97 -4.32
C VAL A 15 -6.75 -1.24 -4.04
N ALA A 16 -6.81 0.04 -3.66
CA ALA A 16 -5.62 0.80 -3.29
C ALA A 16 -4.92 0.22 -2.05
N ILE A 17 -5.71 -0.18 -1.02
CA ILE A 17 -5.18 -0.86 0.18
C ILE A 17 -4.40 -2.10 -0.23
N ASN A 18 -5.03 -3.03 -0.97
CA ASN A 18 -4.39 -4.30 -1.35
C ASN A 18 -3.14 -4.06 -2.19
N GLN A 19 -3.19 -3.18 -3.20
CA GLN A 19 -2.02 -2.85 -4.02
C GLN A 19 -0.85 -2.32 -3.18
N LYS A 20 -1.17 -1.51 -2.16
CA LYS A 20 -0.15 -0.94 -1.28
C LYS A 20 0.41 -1.96 -0.30
N LEU A 21 -0.45 -2.81 0.28
CA LEU A 21 -0.04 -3.92 1.14
C LEU A 21 0.87 -4.89 0.38
N ASP A 22 0.48 -5.29 -0.83
CA ASP A 22 1.27 -6.18 -1.70
C ASP A 22 2.66 -5.57 -1.99
N LEU A 23 2.71 -4.26 -2.30
CA LEU A 23 3.97 -3.56 -2.56
C LEU A 23 4.92 -3.59 -1.34
N TRP A 24 4.38 -3.35 -0.14
CA TRP A 24 5.17 -3.40 1.10
C TRP A 24 5.61 -4.83 1.44
N GLN A 25 4.76 -5.83 1.17
CA GLN A 25 5.07 -7.23 1.38
C GLN A 25 6.19 -7.70 0.43
N ASP A 26 6.12 -7.33 -0.85
CA ASP A 26 7.17 -7.57 -1.84
C ASP A 26 8.50 -6.90 -1.47
N ALA A 27 8.45 -5.66 -0.95
CA ALA A 27 9.63 -4.95 -0.48
C ALA A 27 10.30 -5.68 0.70
N THR A 28 9.49 -6.09 1.68
CA THR A 28 9.97 -6.82 2.87
C THR A 28 10.56 -8.17 2.49
N ALA A 29 9.96 -8.90 1.54
CA ALA A 29 10.49 -10.16 1.03
C ALA A 29 11.87 -9.96 0.39
N GLN A 30 12.02 -8.96 -0.49
CA GLN A 30 13.30 -8.66 -1.13
C GLN A 30 14.37 -8.18 -0.15
N LEU A 31 14.00 -7.44 0.89
CA LEU A 31 14.93 -7.05 1.95
C LEU A 31 15.45 -8.26 2.73
N ASN A 32 14.60 -9.24 3.02
CA ASN A 32 15.04 -10.48 3.65
C ASN A 32 15.95 -11.31 2.74
N ASP A 33 15.65 -11.37 1.44
CA ASP A 33 16.52 -12.04 0.46
C ASP A 33 17.90 -11.37 0.39
N LEU A 34 17.92 -10.04 0.37
CA LEU A 34 19.15 -9.26 0.39
C LEU A 34 19.91 -9.43 1.70
N SER A 35 19.21 -9.41 2.84
CA SER A 35 19.81 -9.63 4.16
C SER A 35 20.48 -11.00 4.27
N ARG A 36 19.85 -12.04 3.72
CA ARG A 36 20.43 -13.38 3.66
C ARG A 36 21.68 -13.41 2.77
N SER A 37 21.62 -12.82 1.58
CA SER A 37 22.78 -12.77 0.68
C SER A 37 23.96 -11.98 1.27
N TRP A 38 23.67 -10.98 2.10
CA TRP A 38 24.68 -10.21 2.82
C TRP A 38 25.31 -11.03 3.94
N ASP A 39 24.48 -11.65 4.79
CA ASP A 39 24.92 -12.52 5.89
C ASP A 39 25.76 -13.71 5.37
N GLU A 40 25.36 -14.33 4.25
CA GLU A 40 26.14 -15.40 3.60
C GLU A 40 27.54 -14.96 3.16
N TYR A 41 27.75 -13.67 2.87
CA TYR A 41 29.03 -13.15 2.37
C TYR A 41 29.89 -12.53 3.48
N PHE A 42 29.29 -11.78 4.41
CA PHE A 42 30.00 -11.04 5.46
C PHE A 42 29.88 -11.66 6.86
N GLU A 43 29.03 -12.68 7.06
CA GLU A 43 28.71 -13.27 8.37
C GLU A 43 28.23 -12.22 9.40
N GLU A 44 27.49 -11.22 8.93
CA GLU A 44 26.96 -10.13 9.74
C GLU A 44 25.52 -9.76 9.33
N PRO A 45 24.72 -9.17 10.25
CA PRO A 45 23.37 -8.73 9.94
C PRO A 45 23.34 -7.52 9.01
N PHE A 46 22.40 -7.52 8.06
CA PHE A 46 22.22 -6.41 7.13
C PHE A 46 21.30 -5.33 7.71
N THR A 47 21.89 -4.31 8.33
CA THR A 47 21.17 -3.26 9.07
C THR A 47 20.55 -2.18 8.17
N PRO A 48 19.63 -1.35 8.69
CA PRO A 48 19.06 -0.21 7.95
C PRO A 48 20.10 0.78 7.38
N GLU A 49 21.21 0.99 8.09
CA GLU A 49 22.30 1.85 7.61
C GLU A 49 22.98 1.27 6.38
N LEU A 50 23.20 -0.06 6.36
CA LEU A 50 23.78 -0.76 5.21
C LEU A 50 22.85 -0.71 3.99
N ILE A 51 21.54 -0.85 4.19
CA ILE A 51 20.55 -0.62 3.11
C ILE A 51 20.69 0.80 2.57
N THR A 52 20.67 1.79 3.46
CA THR A 52 20.75 3.19 3.05
C THR A 52 22.04 3.47 2.27
N GLY A 53 23.17 2.90 2.73
CA GLY A 53 24.46 2.94 2.03
C GLY A 53 24.39 2.27 0.65
N ALA A 54 23.83 1.07 0.55
CA ALA A 54 23.68 0.32 -0.69
C ALA A 54 22.80 1.06 -1.72
N LEU A 55 21.71 1.69 -1.26
CA LEU A 55 20.80 2.45 -2.13
C LEU A 55 21.47 3.72 -2.68
N ARG A 56 22.25 4.44 -1.86
CA ARG A 56 22.85 5.74 -2.22
C ARG A 56 24.15 5.61 -3.01
N THR A 57 24.93 4.56 -2.77
CA THR A 57 26.25 4.41 -3.40
C THR A 57 26.13 3.97 -4.86
N LYS A 58 26.93 4.61 -5.73
CA LYS A 58 27.14 4.21 -7.12
C LYS A 58 28.64 4.29 -7.43
N PRO A 59 29.29 3.21 -7.90
CA PRO A 59 28.74 1.88 -8.22
C PRO A 59 28.49 0.99 -6.98
N VAL A 60 27.61 -0.02 -7.11
CA VAL A 60 27.31 -0.99 -6.01
C VAL A 60 28.53 -1.80 -5.61
N GLU A 61 29.36 -2.16 -6.58
CA GLU A 61 30.62 -2.87 -6.34
C GLU A 61 31.53 -2.12 -5.38
N TYR A 62 31.66 -0.81 -5.55
CA TYR A 62 32.45 0.03 -4.64
C TYR A 62 31.91 -0.03 -3.20
N PHE A 63 30.58 -0.07 -3.00
CA PHE A 63 30.00 -0.22 -1.67
C PHE A 63 30.40 -1.54 -1.00
N ILE A 64 30.32 -2.66 -1.71
CA ILE A 64 30.69 -4.00 -1.20
C ILE A 64 32.18 -4.05 -0.87
N GLN A 65 33.03 -3.59 -1.79
CA GLN A 65 34.48 -3.63 -1.66
C GLN A 65 34.98 -2.73 -0.51
N VAL A 66 34.41 -1.54 -0.35
CA VAL A 66 34.73 -0.65 0.78
C VAL A 66 34.36 -1.30 2.10
N HIS A 67 33.17 -1.90 2.18
CA HIS A 67 32.71 -2.58 3.39
C HIS A 67 33.63 -3.75 3.76
N PHE A 68 34.03 -4.55 2.77
CA PHE A 68 35.00 -5.63 2.97
C PHE A 68 36.34 -5.13 3.54
N ILE A 69 36.91 -4.07 2.96
CA ILE A 69 38.17 -3.49 3.44
C ILE A 69 38.04 -2.96 4.87
N GLN A 70 36.89 -2.38 5.24
CA GLN A 70 36.65 -1.84 6.57
C GLN A 70 36.49 -2.93 7.64
N ASN A 71 35.99 -4.10 7.25
CA ASN A 71 35.84 -5.24 8.15
C ASN A 71 37.09 -6.12 8.26
N ASP A 72 38.05 -6.01 7.34
CA ASP A 72 39.34 -6.69 7.45
C ASP A 72 40.31 -5.93 8.41
N PRO A 73 40.81 -6.56 9.50
CA PRO A 73 41.62 -5.87 10.50
C PRO A 73 42.96 -5.28 10.01
N GLU A 74 43.56 -5.84 8.95
CA GLU A 74 44.83 -5.35 8.41
C GLU A 74 44.59 -4.23 7.39
N LEU A 75 43.63 -4.41 6.48
CA LEU A 75 43.28 -3.42 5.47
C LEU A 75 42.63 -2.18 6.09
N ALA A 76 41.78 -2.35 7.11
CA ALA A 76 41.16 -1.25 7.84
C ALA A 76 42.21 -0.32 8.46
N LYS A 77 43.25 -0.88 9.08
CA LYS A 77 44.37 -0.08 9.65
C LYS A 77 45.10 0.72 8.59
N LEU A 78 45.28 0.18 7.38
CA LEU A 78 45.93 0.88 6.28
C LEU A 78 45.06 2.03 5.76
N ALA A 79 43.75 1.84 5.71
CA ALA A 79 42.77 2.85 5.32
C ALA A 79 42.66 3.98 6.37
N GLU A 80 42.51 3.64 7.65
CA GLU A 80 42.37 4.60 8.77
C GLU A 80 43.63 5.46 8.96
N ALA A 81 44.81 4.86 8.82
CA ALA A 81 46.06 5.59 8.91
C ALA A 81 46.32 6.53 7.71
N GLN A 82 45.40 6.57 6.74
CA GLN A 82 45.50 7.31 5.47
C GLN A 82 46.81 7.03 4.71
N ARG A 83 47.41 5.87 4.95
CA ARG A 83 48.68 5.46 4.32
C ARG A 83 48.47 5.04 2.88
N VAL A 84 47.30 4.49 2.58
CA VAL A 84 46.87 4.08 1.23
C VAL A 84 45.43 4.59 1.02
N LYS A 85 45.16 5.17 -0.14
CA LYS A 85 43.80 5.60 -0.51
C LYS A 85 42.91 4.38 -0.74
N MET A 86 41.62 4.51 -0.43
CA MET A 86 40.64 3.42 -0.56
C MET A 86 40.61 2.82 -1.97
N GLU A 87 40.62 3.66 -3.01
CA GLU A 87 40.59 3.20 -4.41
C GLU A 87 41.81 2.32 -4.74
N LYS A 88 42.97 2.65 -4.17
CA LYS A 88 44.19 1.87 -4.37
C LYS A 88 44.18 0.57 -3.56
N LEU A 89 43.55 0.54 -2.39
CA LEU A 89 43.33 -0.70 -1.66
C LEU A 89 42.43 -1.64 -2.45
N ILE A 90 41.34 -1.11 -3.03
CA ILE A 90 40.45 -1.88 -3.90
C ILE A 90 41.21 -2.49 -5.09
N GLU A 91 42.06 -1.72 -5.77
CA GLU A 91 42.83 -2.23 -6.93
C GLU A 91 43.78 -3.38 -6.61
N ILE A 92 44.28 -3.47 -5.38
CA ILE A 92 45.30 -4.46 -4.97
C ILE A 92 44.75 -5.60 -4.11
N THR A 93 43.52 -5.48 -3.62
CA THR A 93 42.87 -6.50 -2.81
C THR A 93 42.26 -7.56 -3.71
N ASP A 94 42.54 -8.83 -3.40
CA ASP A 94 41.85 -9.96 -4.02
C ASP A 94 40.56 -10.22 -3.23
N PHE A 95 39.42 -9.88 -3.83
CA PHE A 95 38.12 -10.02 -3.17
C PHE A 95 37.54 -11.42 -3.42
N PRO A 96 36.88 -12.03 -2.41
CA PRO A 96 36.02 -13.18 -2.63
C PRO A 96 34.93 -12.89 -3.67
N ASP A 97 34.36 -13.92 -4.29
CA ASP A 97 33.29 -13.75 -5.27
C ASP A 97 32.02 -13.15 -4.62
N TYR A 98 31.68 -11.92 -5.01
CA TYR A 98 30.49 -11.18 -4.56
C TYR A 98 29.47 -10.95 -5.68
N GLU A 99 29.57 -11.64 -6.83
CA GLU A 99 28.68 -11.39 -7.97
C GLU A 99 27.21 -11.60 -7.62
N GLN A 100 26.89 -12.64 -6.84
CA GLN A 100 25.52 -12.90 -6.40
C GLN A 100 24.98 -11.77 -5.52
N LEU A 101 25.76 -11.29 -4.55
CA LEU A 101 25.37 -10.19 -3.67
C LEU A 101 25.17 -8.90 -4.46
N LYS A 102 26.12 -8.58 -5.35
CA LYS A 102 26.03 -7.41 -6.25
C LYS A 102 24.74 -7.46 -7.07
N ASN A 103 24.46 -8.59 -7.71
CA ASN A 103 23.27 -8.76 -8.55
C ASN A 103 21.97 -8.63 -7.73
N THR A 104 21.95 -9.12 -6.50
CA THR A 104 20.81 -8.99 -5.58
C THR A 104 20.55 -7.52 -5.22
N ILE A 105 21.60 -6.77 -4.85
CA ILE A 105 21.48 -5.33 -4.56
C ILE A 105 21.01 -4.55 -5.79
N VAL A 106 21.58 -4.83 -6.97
CA VAL A 106 21.20 -4.16 -8.22
C VAL A 106 19.74 -4.45 -8.57
N ALA A 107 19.31 -5.72 -8.49
CA ALA A 107 17.93 -6.11 -8.77
C ALA A 107 16.94 -5.41 -7.83
N PHE A 108 17.29 -5.29 -6.54
CA PHE A 108 16.47 -4.57 -5.57
C PHE A 108 16.37 -3.07 -5.88
N LYS A 109 17.50 -2.42 -6.21
CA LYS A 109 17.51 -1.00 -6.63
C LYS A 109 16.64 -0.77 -7.87
N ASP A 110 16.77 -1.63 -8.88
CA ASP A 110 15.97 -1.55 -10.10
C ASP A 110 14.48 -1.79 -9.85
N TRP A 111 14.14 -2.68 -8.92
CA TRP A 111 12.76 -2.88 -8.48
C TRP A 111 12.18 -1.62 -7.82
N LEU A 112 12.92 -0.99 -6.90
CA LEU A 112 12.48 0.23 -6.21
C LEU A 112 12.23 1.40 -7.18
N VAL A 113 13.11 1.56 -8.17
CA VAL A 113 12.96 2.58 -9.21
C VAL A 113 11.72 2.32 -10.06
N ARG A 114 11.52 1.07 -10.52
CA ARG A 114 10.35 0.69 -11.33
C ARG A 114 9.02 0.89 -10.59
N LYS A 115 9.02 0.72 -9.26
CA LYS A 115 7.84 0.90 -8.41
C LYS A 115 7.67 2.33 -7.88
N ASN A 116 8.61 3.24 -8.15
CA ASN A 116 8.66 4.58 -7.59
C ASN A 116 8.53 4.59 -6.05
N PHE A 117 9.21 3.66 -5.39
CA PHE A 117 8.99 3.34 -3.98
C PHE A 117 10.19 3.65 -3.07
N GLN A 118 11.33 4.05 -3.65
CA GLN A 118 12.58 4.26 -2.91
C GLN A 118 12.43 5.22 -1.73
N ASN A 119 11.85 6.40 -1.94
CA ASN A 119 11.73 7.42 -0.88
C ASN A 119 10.84 6.95 0.28
N GLU A 120 9.78 6.22 -0.02
CA GLU A 120 8.84 5.74 1.00
C GLU A 120 9.45 4.62 1.83
N LEU A 121 10.21 3.73 1.19
CA LEU A 121 11.00 2.70 1.86
C LEU A 121 12.07 3.35 2.77
N GLU A 122 12.88 4.27 2.24
CA GLU A 122 13.94 4.95 3.02
C GLU A 122 13.38 5.63 4.27
N ASN A 123 12.20 6.24 4.19
CA ASN A 123 11.56 6.90 5.33
C ASN A 123 11.00 5.95 6.40
N SER A 124 10.92 4.64 6.09
CA SER A 124 10.30 3.66 6.97
C SER A 124 11.21 2.48 7.30
N ILE A 125 12.44 2.44 6.78
CA ILE A 125 13.31 1.26 6.86
C ILE A 125 13.61 0.84 8.30
N GLU A 126 13.82 1.83 9.18
CA GLU A 126 14.00 1.62 10.63
C GLU A 126 12.81 0.91 11.27
N LYS A 127 11.58 1.20 10.81
CA LYS A 127 10.36 0.60 11.36
C LYS A 127 10.16 -0.84 10.88
N LEU A 128 10.81 -1.22 9.78
CA LEU A 128 10.75 -2.57 9.24
C LEU A 128 11.73 -3.51 9.96
N TYR A 129 12.81 -2.96 10.52
CA TYR A 129 13.87 -3.75 11.14
C TYR A 129 13.55 -4.02 12.61
N ILE A 130 13.14 -5.25 12.91
CA ILE A 130 12.72 -5.70 14.25
C ILE A 130 13.42 -7.03 14.53
N ASP A 131 14.08 -7.12 15.69
CA ASP A 131 14.79 -8.33 16.13
C ASP A 131 15.72 -8.91 15.05
N GLU A 132 16.55 -8.03 14.47
CA GLU A 132 17.55 -8.34 13.44
C GLU A 132 16.98 -8.81 12.08
N LYS A 133 15.67 -8.62 11.84
CA LYS A 133 15.00 -9.06 10.61
C LYS A 133 14.08 -7.99 10.04
N TYR A 134 13.82 -8.07 8.74
CA TYR A 134 12.84 -7.20 8.09
C TYR A 134 11.45 -7.82 8.17
N VAL A 135 10.58 -7.15 8.92
CA VAL A 135 9.18 -7.54 9.11
C VAL A 135 8.30 -6.44 8.54
N PHE A 136 7.13 -6.81 8.01
CA PHE A 136 6.11 -5.85 7.62
C PHE A 136 5.19 -5.55 8.82
N PRO A 137 5.41 -4.45 9.56
CA PRO A 137 4.75 -4.21 10.84
C PRO A 137 3.27 -3.87 10.67
N ASP A 138 2.45 -4.28 11.63
CA ASP A 138 1.01 -4.01 11.65
C ASP A 138 0.70 -2.50 11.73
N ALA A 139 1.60 -1.71 12.31
CA ALA A 139 1.46 -0.25 12.35
C ALA A 139 1.47 0.39 10.95
N ILE A 140 2.27 -0.12 10.01
CA ILE A 140 2.27 0.38 8.62
C ILE A 140 1.01 -0.10 7.90
N LYS A 141 0.57 -1.36 8.11
CA LYS A 141 -0.68 -1.88 7.56
C LYS A 141 -1.88 -1.02 7.98
N ALA A 142 -2.00 -0.74 9.27
CA ALA A 142 -3.05 0.11 9.81
C ALA A 142 -2.99 1.55 9.25
N SER A 143 -1.78 2.11 9.06
CA SER A 143 -1.63 3.42 8.44
C SER A 143 -2.07 3.44 6.97
N ILE A 144 -1.86 2.36 6.22
CA ILE A 144 -2.32 2.23 4.83
C ILE A 144 -3.85 2.15 4.80
N GLU A 145 -4.43 1.32 5.67
CA GLU A 145 -5.88 1.18 5.80
C GLU A 145 -6.54 2.53 6.14
N ASP A 146 -5.97 3.28 7.09
CA ASP A 146 -6.48 4.60 7.49
C ASP A 146 -6.41 5.62 6.33
N GLN A 147 -5.30 5.67 5.60
CA GLN A 147 -5.13 6.58 4.45
C GLN A 147 -6.15 6.34 3.32
N HIS A 148 -6.65 5.11 3.21
CA HIS A 148 -7.59 4.70 2.16
C HIS A 148 -8.99 4.40 2.72
N THR A 149 -9.27 4.81 3.97
CA THR A 149 -10.60 4.75 4.59
C THR A 149 -11.18 6.16 4.70
N TYR A 150 -12.39 6.33 4.18
CA TYR A 150 -12.98 7.65 4.00
C TYR A 150 -14.20 7.83 4.90
N PHE A 151 -14.21 8.94 5.63
CA PHE A 151 -15.27 9.31 6.55
C PHE A 151 -15.88 10.65 6.17
N THR A 152 -17.12 10.86 6.58
CA THR A 152 -17.80 12.15 6.47
C THR A 152 -17.10 13.22 7.31
N ARG A 153 -17.22 14.47 6.87
CA ARG A 153 -16.57 15.66 7.45
C ARG A 153 -17.54 16.55 8.21
N ASP A 154 -18.82 16.54 7.82
CA ASP A 154 -19.87 17.36 8.43
C ASP A 154 -21.26 16.71 8.38
N GLU A 155 -22.24 17.39 8.99
CA GLU A 155 -23.63 16.93 9.08
C GLU A 155 -24.32 16.83 7.70
N TYR A 156 -23.91 17.65 6.72
CA TYR A 156 -24.45 17.59 5.37
C TYR A 156 -23.97 16.35 4.63
N GLU A 157 -22.70 15.98 4.78
CA GLU A 157 -22.16 14.72 4.28
C GLU A 157 -22.84 13.52 4.96
N ASN A 158 -23.14 13.58 6.26
CA ASN A 158 -23.91 12.52 6.94
C ASN A 158 -25.30 12.33 6.34
N ALA A 159 -26.04 13.41 6.11
CA ALA A 159 -27.38 13.35 5.53
C ALA A 159 -27.33 12.88 4.07
N ALA A 160 -26.35 13.35 3.29
CA ALA A 160 -26.13 12.89 1.91
C ALA A 160 -25.76 11.41 1.83
N LEU A 161 -24.91 10.93 2.75
CA LEU A 161 -24.52 9.54 2.85
C LEU A 161 -25.73 8.66 3.17
N GLU A 162 -26.57 9.06 4.13
CA GLU A 162 -27.79 8.33 4.49
C GLU A 162 -28.74 8.15 3.30
N LEU A 163 -28.93 9.19 2.49
CA LEU A 163 -29.75 9.11 1.27
C LEU A 163 -29.19 8.08 0.28
N ILE A 164 -27.88 8.09 0.06
CA ILE A 164 -27.23 7.15 -0.86
C ILE A 164 -27.23 5.72 -0.31
N GLU A 165 -27.00 5.54 0.99
CA GLU A 165 -27.11 4.23 1.64
C GLU A 165 -28.52 3.65 1.50
N ASN A 166 -29.57 4.47 1.69
CA ASN A 166 -30.96 4.04 1.51
C ASN A 166 -31.24 3.62 0.06
N VAL A 167 -30.73 4.35 -0.93
CA VAL A 167 -30.85 3.98 -2.35
C VAL A 167 -30.11 2.68 -2.64
N CYS A 168 -28.86 2.55 -2.18
CA CYS A 168 -28.08 1.33 -2.30
C CYS A 168 -28.79 0.13 -1.66
N ALA A 169 -29.34 0.29 -0.45
CA ALA A 169 -30.06 -0.76 0.26
C ALA A 169 -31.32 -1.20 -0.51
N ALA A 170 -32.09 -0.26 -1.05
CA ALA A 170 -33.27 -0.58 -1.87
C ALA A 170 -32.90 -1.33 -3.15
N ILE A 171 -31.85 -0.89 -3.86
CA ILE A 171 -31.38 -1.58 -5.08
C ILE A 171 -30.83 -2.97 -4.74
N ASN A 172 -30.03 -3.08 -3.67
CA ASN A 172 -29.53 -4.36 -3.21
C ASN A 172 -30.67 -5.31 -2.84
N ALA A 173 -31.75 -4.83 -2.21
CA ALA A 173 -32.93 -5.62 -1.93
C ALA A 173 -33.63 -6.12 -3.21
N ILE A 174 -33.69 -5.30 -4.26
CA ILE A 174 -34.23 -5.71 -5.58
C ILE A 174 -33.33 -6.77 -6.23
N ASN A 175 -32.02 -6.56 -6.21
CA ASN A 175 -31.03 -7.51 -6.72
C ASN A 175 -31.10 -8.84 -5.96
N ASP A 176 -31.30 -8.76 -4.64
CA ASP A 176 -31.54 -9.87 -3.73
C ASP A 176 -32.89 -10.56 -3.92
N LEU A 177 -33.75 -10.09 -4.82
CA LEU A 177 -34.98 -10.77 -5.23
C LEU A 177 -34.88 -11.32 -6.67
N GLY A 178 -33.68 -11.29 -7.26
CA GLY A 178 -33.43 -11.74 -8.64
C GLY A 178 -33.38 -10.61 -9.67
N GLY A 179 -33.40 -9.34 -9.23
CA GLY A 179 -33.02 -8.21 -10.07
C GLY A 179 -31.53 -8.22 -10.43
N ASN A 180 -31.15 -7.40 -11.41
CA ASN A 180 -29.76 -7.21 -11.81
C ASN A 180 -29.49 -5.76 -12.18
N ILE A 181 -29.69 -4.86 -11.22
CA ILE A 181 -29.39 -3.43 -11.35
C ILE A 181 -27.94 -3.22 -10.93
N SER A 182 -27.13 -2.72 -11.86
CA SER A 182 -25.76 -2.30 -11.62
C SER A 182 -25.68 -0.78 -11.50
N GLY A 183 -24.52 -0.26 -11.06
CA GLY A 183 -24.32 1.19 -11.03
C GLY A 183 -24.44 1.87 -12.40
N LYS A 184 -24.21 1.15 -13.50
CA LYS A 184 -24.33 1.69 -14.87
C LYS A 184 -25.77 1.92 -15.31
N ASP A 185 -26.73 1.28 -14.64
CA ASP A 185 -28.16 1.40 -14.95
C ASP A 185 -28.79 2.62 -14.26
N LEU A 186 -28.03 3.29 -13.38
CA LEU A 186 -28.50 4.46 -12.65
C LEU A 186 -28.16 5.77 -13.38
N PRO A 187 -28.90 6.86 -13.10
CA PRO A 187 -28.50 8.20 -13.53
C PRO A 187 -27.05 8.51 -13.16
N TYR A 188 -26.34 9.21 -14.05
CA TYR A 188 -24.91 9.51 -13.92
C TYR A 188 -24.50 10.04 -12.54
N ILE A 189 -25.31 10.93 -11.95
CA ILE A 189 -25.05 11.48 -10.60
C ILE A 189 -25.01 10.37 -9.56
N LEU A 190 -26.01 9.48 -9.54
CA LEU A 190 -26.08 8.36 -8.61
C LEU A 190 -24.98 7.34 -8.90
N GLN A 191 -24.74 7.02 -10.17
CA GLN A 191 -23.64 6.15 -10.58
C GLN A 191 -22.31 6.64 -10.03
N SER A 192 -22.04 7.94 -10.08
CA SER A 192 -20.79 8.52 -9.58
C SER A 192 -20.67 8.52 -8.05
N CYS A 193 -21.79 8.41 -7.33
CA CYS A 193 -21.84 8.39 -5.87
C CYS A 193 -21.75 6.99 -5.27
N ILE A 194 -21.78 5.95 -6.10
CA ILE A 194 -21.77 4.56 -5.64
C ILE A 194 -20.66 3.77 -6.32
N THR A 195 -20.32 2.64 -5.73
CA THR A 195 -19.44 1.66 -6.33
C THR A 195 -20.13 0.29 -6.29
N THR A 196 -19.71 -0.59 -7.18
CA THR A 196 -20.27 -1.94 -7.33
C THR A 196 -19.25 -2.95 -6.85
N GLY A 197 -19.59 -3.68 -5.80
CA GLY A 197 -18.86 -4.87 -5.37
C GLY A 197 -19.45 -6.13 -5.97
N THR A 198 -18.61 -7.15 -6.04
CA THR A 198 -19.02 -8.50 -6.39
C THR A 198 -19.71 -9.14 -5.20
N GLY A 199 -20.99 -9.51 -5.37
CA GLY A 199 -21.72 -10.34 -4.43
C GLY A 199 -21.70 -11.80 -4.88
N ALA A 200 -21.28 -12.72 -3.99
CA ALA A 200 -21.55 -14.14 -4.13
C ALA A 200 -22.92 -14.41 -3.51
N LYS A 201 -23.99 -14.43 -4.31
CA LYS A 201 -25.26 -15.06 -3.91
C LYS A 201 -25.47 -16.31 -4.73
N THR A 202 -25.77 -17.40 -4.06
CA THR A 202 -26.12 -18.67 -4.70
C THR A 202 -27.64 -18.79 -4.77
N PHE A 203 -28.15 -19.39 -5.85
CA PHE A 203 -29.58 -19.58 -6.04
C PHE A 203 -30.09 -20.65 -5.07
N GLY A 204 -30.48 -20.21 -3.88
CA GLY A 204 -30.93 -20.98 -2.71
C GLY A 204 -31.26 -20.05 -1.54
N GLU A 205 -30.65 -18.86 -1.53
CA GLU A 205 -31.03 -17.71 -0.69
C GLU A 205 -32.19 -16.89 -1.28
N LEU A 206 -32.51 -17.12 -2.56
CA LEU A 206 -33.66 -16.53 -3.27
C LEU A 206 -34.83 -17.51 -3.17
N LYS A 207 -35.95 -17.10 -2.56
CA LYS A 207 -37.10 -17.99 -2.32
C LYS A 207 -37.58 -18.66 -3.62
N SER A 208 -37.66 -19.99 -3.57
CA SER A 208 -38.08 -20.99 -4.56
C SER A 208 -38.72 -20.49 -5.87
N GLY A 209 -38.09 -20.79 -7.01
CA GLY A 209 -38.79 -20.79 -8.31
C GLY A 209 -37.94 -20.76 -9.59
N ALA A 210 -36.68 -20.31 -9.56
CA ALA A 210 -35.88 -20.24 -10.79
C ALA A 210 -34.75 -21.29 -10.81
N SER A 211 -34.54 -21.88 -11.98
CA SER A 211 -33.39 -22.70 -12.35
C SER A 211 -32.06 -21.99 -12.07
N GLU A 212 -31.01 -22.76 -11.73
CA GLU A 212 -29.66 -22.31 -11.35
C GLU A 212 -29.20 -20.99 -12.02
N SER A 213 -29.09 -19.91 -11.22
CA SER A 213 -28.36 -18.72 -11.66
C SER A 213 -26.86 -18.96 -11.48
N ARG A 214 -26.13 -18.98 -12.60
CA ARG A 214 -24.66 -18.98 -12.64
C ARG A 214 -24.06 -17.57 -12.45
N PHE A 215 -24.84 -16.59 -12.00
CA PHE A 215 -24.48 -15.18 -12.14
C PHE A 215 -24.25 -14.50 -10.79
N PHE A 216 -23.12 -13.81 -10.69
CA PHE A 216 -22.81 -12.87 -9.62
C PHE A 216 -23.84 -11.74 -9.62
N VAL A 217 -24.38 -11.43 -8.44
CA VAL A 217 -25.31 -10.32 -8.27
C VAL A 217 -24.52 -9.11 -7.76
N PRO A 218 -24.53 -7.97 -8.46
CA PRO A 218 -23.81 -6.78 -8.02
C PRO A 218 -24.39 -6.25 -6.71
N ARG A 219 -23.51 -5.88 -5.77
CA ARG A 219 -23.89 -5.12 -4.56
C ARG A 219 -23.41 -3.69 -4.69
N LEU A 220 -24.30 -2.75 -4.44
CA LEU A 220 -24.01 -1.31 -4.50
C LEU A 220 -23.75 -0.77 -3.09
N PHE A 221 -22.75 0.10 -2.96
CA PHE A 221 -22.42 0.81 -1.73
C PHE A 221 -21.90 2.21 -2.04
N PRO A 222 -21.91 3.14 -1.07
CA PRO A 222 -21.39 4.48 -1.29
C PRO A 222 -19.94 4.46 -1.80
N ASN A 223 -19.65 5.34 -2.76
CA ASN A 223 -18.32 5.51 -3.28
C ASN A 223 -17.51 6.41 -2.33
N TRP A 224 -16.31 6.00 -1.97
CA TRP A 224 -15.42 6.82 -1.14
C TRP A 224 -15.12 8.21 -1.72
N GLY A 225 -15.18 8.36 -3.05
CA GLY A 225 -14.96 9.63 -3.77
C GLY A 225 -16.20 10.52 -3.87
N MET A 226 -17.36 10.08 -3.37
CA MET A 226 -18.64 10.76 -3.62
C MET A 226 -18.70 12.21 -3.11
N PHE A 227 -17.85 12.60 -2.14
CA PHE A 227 -17.80 13.95 -1.57
C PHE A 227 -16.63 14.82 -2.05
N GLN A 228 -15.71 14.27 -2.83
CA GLN A 228 -14.46 14.97 -3.19
C GLN A 228 -14.60 15.92 -4.40
N ARG A 229 -15.75 15.89 -5.08
CA ARG A 229 -16.00 16.70 -6.28
C ARG A 229 -16.31 18.16 -5.92
N GLU A 230 -15.68 19.09 -6.63
CA GLU A 230 -15.97 20.54 -6.50
C GLU A 230 -17.42 20.89 -6.89
N ASP A 231 -18.00 20.11 -7.81
CA ASP A 231 -19.36 20.25 -8.35
C ASP A 231 -20.36 19.28 -7.70
N ASN A 232 -20.26 19.06 -6.38
CA ASN A 232 -21.07 18.05 -5.71
C ASN A 232 -22.56 18.44 -5.62
N ALA A 233 -23.32 18.11 -6.68
CA ALA A 233 -24.75 18.35 -6.79
C ALA A 233 -25.54 17.70 -5.63
N LEU A 234 -25.10 16.53 -5.13
CA LEU A 234 -25.72 15.86 -4.00
C LEU A 234 -25.61 16.73 -2.72
N LEU A 235 -24.39 17.19 -2.39
CA LEU A 235 -24.19 18.08 -1.24
C LEU A 235 -24.91 19.42 -1.42
N LEU A 236 -24.96 19.96 -2.65
CA LEU A 236 -25.70 21.19 -2.92
C LEU A 236 -27.21 21.01 -2.69
N HIS A 237 -27.79 19.90 -3.14
CA HIS A 237 -29.18 19.56 -2.90
C HIS A 237 -29.49 19.38 -1.41
N VAL A 238 -28.64 18.65 -0.68
CA VAL A 238 -28.81 18.46 0.77
C VAL A 238 -28.68 19.79 1.52
N LYS A 239 -27.66 20.60 1.22
CA LYS A 239 -27.48 21.94 1.81
C LYS A 239 -28.64 22.87 1.52
N THR A 240 -29.23 22.79 0.33
CA THR A 240 -30.38 23.61 -0.04
C THR A 240 -31.61 23.18 0.74
N ASN A 241 -31.91 21.88 0.80
CA ASN A 241 -33.13 21.36 1.43
C ASN A 241 -33.09 21.40 2.97
N LEU A 242 -31.92 21.26 3.59
CA LEU A 242 -31.77 21.36 5.06
C LEU A 242 -31.72 22.80 5.58
N LYS A 243 -31.47 23.81 4.72
CA LYS A 243 -31.56 25.22 5.11
C LYS A 243 -33.00 25.74 5.28
N PHE A 244 -34.00 24.94 4.86
CA PHE A 244 -35.41 25.30 4.91
C PHE A 244 -36.21 24.52 5.99
N GLN A 245 -35.53 23.84 6.92
CA GLN A 245 -36.11 23.22 8.12
C GLN A 245 -35.60 23.94 9.38
#